data_AF-A0A172U6S7-F1
#
_entry.id   AF-A0A172U6S7-F1
#
_cell.length_a   1.000
_cell.length_b   1.000
_cell.length_c   1.000
_cell.angle_alpha   90.00
_cell.angle_beta   90.00
_cell.angle_gamma   90.00
#
_symmetry.space_group_name_H-M   'P 1'
#
loop_
_entity.id
_entity.type
_entity.pdbx_description
1 polymer ?
#
loop_
_entity_poly.entity_id
_entity_poly.type
_entity_poly.pdbx_seq_one_letter_code
_entity_poly.pdbx_strand_id
1 'polypeptide(L)'
;MSHHLNLLRAIFQDPVSANLHWRDIESLLRHLGASVQPSHGSRFHVVLNQVEGFLHHPHHSGVCSKQEIKHVREYLAQAGISVAQYEAERHKSP
;
A
#
# COMPACT_ATOMS: atom_id res chain seq x y z
N MET A 1 11.58 -5.26 13.80
CA MET A 1 11.14 -5.14 12.38
C MET A 1 10.37 -3.84 12.24
N SER A 2 10.57 -3.11 11.14
CA SER A 2 9.84 -1.87 10.93
C SER A 2 8.37 -2.16 10.62
N HIS A 3 7.47 -1.32 11.13
CA HIS A 3 6.03 -1.43 10.90
C HIS A 3 5.67 -1.56 9.40
N HIS A 4 6.32 -0.76 8.56
CA HIS A 4 6.12 -0.77 7.10
C HIS A 4 6.54 -2.08 6.42
N LEU A 5 7.64 -2.73 6.86
CA LEU A 5 8.06 -4.01 6.28
C LEU A 5 7.03 -5.12 6.58
N ASN A 6 6.52 -5.15 7.82
CA ASN A 6 5.49 -6.11 8.20
C ASN A 6 4.20 -5.89 7.41
N LEU A 7 3.82 -4.63 7.19
CA LEU A 7 2.66 -4.29 6.39
C LEU A 7 2.84 -4.70 4.92
N LEU A 8 4.00 -4.41 4.33
CA LEU A 8 4.32 -4.82 2.96
C LEU A 8 4.24 -6.34 2.82
N ARG A 9 4.83 -7.11 3.76
CA ARG A 9 4.71 -8.57 3.79
C ARG A 9 3.25 -9.03 3.89
N ALA A 10 2.44 -8.41 4.75
CA ALA A 10 1.02 -8.73 4.89
C ALA A 10 0.19 -8.41 3.63
N ILE A 11 0.59 -7.39 2.87
CA ILE A 11 -0.04 -7.05 1.58
C ILE A 11 0.33 -8.08 0.52
N PHE A 12 1.58 -8.56 0.47
CA PHE A 12 2.05 -9.49 -0.57
C PHE A 12 1.88 -10.99 -0.24
N GLN A 13 1.63 -11.36 1.01
CA GLN A 13 1.41 -12.77 1.39
C GLN A 13 0.12 -13.35 0.81
N ASP A 14 0.07 -14.67 0.59
CA ASP A 14 -1.15 -15.37 0.21
C ASP A 14 -1.47 -16.49 1.23
N PRO A 15 -2.69 -16.53 1.81
CA PRO A 15 -3.83 -15.65 1.59
C PRO A 15 -3.63 -14.23 2.17
N VAL A 16 -4.25 -13.25 1.52
CA VAL A 16 -4.24 -11.84 1.94
C VAL A 16 -4.79 -11.66 3.36
N SER A 17 -4.09 -10.91 4.21
CA SER A 17 -4.59 -10.55 5.55
C SER A 17 -5.87 -9.71 5.43
N ALA A 18 -6.87 -9.93 6.29
CA ALA A 18 -8.14 -9.19 6.25
C ALA A 18 -8.23 -8.07 7.31
N ASN A 19 -7.14 -7.80 8.05
CA ASN A 19 -7.13 -6.90 9.21
C ASN A 19 -6.24 -5.67 9.01
N LEU A 20 -6.02 -5.25 7.75
CA LEU A 20 -5.19 -4.08 7.46
C LEU A 20 -6.06 -2.81 7.45
N HIS A 21 -5.65 -1.78 8.18
CA HIS A 21 -6.35 -0.50 8.18
C HIS A 21 -5.84 0.39 7.05
N TRP A 22 -6.75 1.17 6.44
CA TRP A 22 -6.41 2.12 5.39
C TRP A 22 -5.33 3.12 5.85
N ARG A 23 -5.39 3.58 7.10
CA ARG A 23 -4.38 4.49 7.66
C ARG A 23 -2.96 3.91 7.59
N ASP A 24 -2.81 2.60 7.81
CA ASP A 24 -1.51 1.93 7.73
C ASP A 24 -1.03 1.86 6.27
N ILE A 25 -1.96 1.56 5.34
CA ILE A 25 -1.69 1.52 3.90
C ILE A 25 -1.30 2.90 3.38
N GLU A 26 -2.04 3.95 3.73
CA GLU A 26 -1.74 5.34 3.38
C GLU A 26 -0.37 5.77 3.93
N SER A 27 -0.07 5.40 5.18
CA SER A 27 1.23 5.66 5.80
C SER A 27 2.37 4.96 5.05
N LEU A 28 2.18 3.71 4.64
CA LEU A 28 3.15 2.99 3.80
C LEU A 28 3.32 3.64 2.43
N LEU A 29 2.23 4.00 1.74
CA LEU A 29 2.29 4.66 0.43
C LEU A 29 3.10 5.95 0.51
N ARG A 30 2.82 6.80 1.51
CA ARG A 30 3.59 8.03 1.74
C ARG A 30 5.05 7.76 2.07
N HIS A 31 5.33 6.73 2.88
CA HIS A 31 6.70 6.32 3.19
C HIS A 31 7.48 5.86 1.95
N LEU A 32 6.80 5.24 0.98
CA LEU A 32 7.36 4.86 -0.32
C LEU A 32 7.50 6.05 -1.29
N GLY A 33 7.09 7.26 -0.89
CA GLY A 33 7.16 8.48 -1.71
C GLY A 33 5.92 8.73 -2.58
N ALA A 34 4.80 8.04 -2.33
CA ALA A 34 3.58 8.26 -3.09
C ALA A 34 2.91 9.59 -2.73
N SER A 35 2.36 10.28 -3.75
CA SER A 35 1.33 11.30 -3.54
C SER A 35 -0.02 10.62 -3.37
N VAL A 36 -0.76 10.95 -2.32
CA VAL A 36 -2.09 10.40 -2.02
C VAL A 36 -3.07 11.56 -1.83
N GLN A 37 -4.04 11.68 -2.73
CA GLN A 37 -5.02 12.77 -2.73
C GLN A 37 -6.45 12.22 -2.75
N PRO A 38 -7.39 12.77 -1.96
CA PRO A 38 -8.80 12.40 -2.07
C PRO A 38 -9.32 12.67 -3.49
N SER A 39 -10.17 11.78 -4.01
CA SER A 39 -10.84 11.93 -5.30
C SER A 39 -12.37 11.82 -5.15
N HIS A 40 -13.10 11.88 -6.27
CA HIS A 40 -14.55 11.74 -6.29
C HIS A 40 -14.98 10.30 -5.96
N GLY A 41 -15.99 10.19 -5.10
CA GLY A 41 -16.36 8.92 -4.47
C GLY A 41 -15.36 8.54 -3.37
N SER A 42 -15.60 7.45 -2.65
CA SER A 42 -14.70 6.97 -1.59
C SER A 42 -13.41 6.36 -2.16
N ARG A 43 -12.62 7.17 -2.85
CA ARG A 43 -11.39 6.80 -3.55
C ARG A 43 -10.29 7.83 -3.34
N PHE A 44 -9.06 7.38 -3.44
CA PHE A 44 -7.86 8.20 -3.44
C PHE A 44 -7.14 8.05 -4.77
N HIS A 45 -6.78 9.19 -5.34
CA HIS A 45 -5.84 9.27 -6.44
C HIS A 45 -4.43 9.10 -5.87
N VAL A 46 -3.68 8.13 -6.39
CA VAL A 46 -2.34 7.78 -5.91
C VAL A 46 -1.36 7.78 -7.07
N VAL A 47 -0.22 8.44 -6.86
CA VAL A 47 0.90 8.47 -7.82
C VAL A 47 2.16 7.99 -7.10
N LEU A 48 2.76 6.90 -7.58
CA LEU A 48 4.01 6.32 -7.04
C LEU A 48 4.88 5.85 -8.20
N ASN A 49 6.16 6.22 -8.22
CA ASN A 49 7.09 5.83 -9.30
C ASN A 49 6.55 6.11 -10.72
N GLN A 50 5.90 7.26 -10.91
CA GLN A 50 5.22 7.65 -12.16
C GLN A 50 4.03 6.76 -12.58
N VAL A 51 3.62 5.82 -11.73
CA VAL A 51 2.41 5.02 -11.92
C VAL A 51 1.25 5.70 -11.20
N GLU A 52 0.18 5.96 -11.96
CA GLU A 52 -1.05 6.58 -11.49
C GLU A 52 -2.13 5.51 -11.27
N GLY A 53 -2.91 5.63 -10.19
CA GLY A 53 -4.01 4.73 -9.90
C GLY A 53 -5.02 5.28 -8.90
N PHE A 54 -6.16 4.59 -8.78
CA PHE A 54 -7.19 4.89 -7.78
C PHE A 54 -7.32 3.74 -6.79
N LEU A 55 -7.19 4.04 -5.51
CA LEU A 55 -7.40 3.08 -4.41
C LEU A 55 -8.67 3.43 -3.65
N HIS A 56 -9.44 2.42 -3.28
CA HIS A 56 -10.69 2.60 -2.55
C HIS A 56 -10.45 2.77 -1.06
N HIS A 57 -11.22 3.68 -0.47
CA HIS A 57 -11.31 3.81 0.98
C HIS A 57 -12.34 2.81 1.52
N PRO A 58 -12.01 2.03 2.57
CA PRO A 58 -12.97 1.14 3.19
C PRO A 58 -14.12 1.90 3.86
N HIS A 59 -15.34 1.40 3.72
CA HIS A 59 -16.50 2.03 4.34
C HIS A 59 -16.61 1.67 5.85
N HIS A 60 -16.97 2.66 6.67
CA HIS A 60 -17.29 2.61 8.11
C HIS A 60 -16.15 2.26 9.10
N SER A 61 -15.41 1.17 8.94
CA SER A 61 -14.47 0.70 9.98
C SER A 61 -13.02 1.13 9.76
N GLY A 62 -12.69 1.66 8.58
CA GLY A 62 -11.31 1.92 8.20
C GLY A 62 -10.50 0.65 7.90
N VAL A 63 -11.09 -0.55 8.02
CA VAL A 63 -10.45 -1.84 7.72
C VAL A 63 -10.67 -2.19 6.26
N CYS A 64 -9.59 -2.44 5.52
CA CYS A 64 -9.65 -2.85 4.14
C CYS A 64 -10.12 -4.30 3.99
N SER A 65 -11.08 -4.51 3.10
CA SER A 65 -11.48 -5.82 2.61
C SER A 65 -10.34 -6.52 1.88
N LYS A 66 -10.43 -7.85 1.75
CA LYS A 66 -9.47 -8.63 0.96
C LYS A 66 -9.37 -8.15 -0.48
N GLN A 67 -10.47 -7.67 -1.07
CA GLN A 67 -10.49 -7.15 -2.43
C GLN A 67 -9.71 -5.83 -2.55
N GLU A 68 -9.92 -4.91 -1.60
CA GLU A 68 -9.14 -3.66 -1.56
C GLU A 68 -7.66 -3.93 -1.38
N ILE A 69 -7.27 -4.88 -0.52
CA ILE A 69 -5.86 -5.22 -0.31
C ILE A 69 -5.26 -5.88 -1.57
N LYS A 70 -6.02 -6.68 -2.32
CA LYS A 70 -5.58 -7.19 -3.64
C LYS A 70 -5.33 -6.05 -4.62
N HIS A 71 -6.23 -5.09 -4.72
CA HIS A 71 -6.02 -3.91 -5.58
C HIS A 71 -4.80 -3.10 -5.14
N VAL A 72 -4.57 -2.93 -3.83
CA VAL A 72 -3.35 -2.29 -3.29
C VAL A 72 -2.10 -3.06 -3.69
N ARG A 73 -2.10 -4.40 -3.57
CA ARG A 73 -0.98 -5.25 -4.00
C ARG A 73 -0.69 -5.09 -5.49
N GLU A 74 -1.72 -5.14 -6.32
CA GLU A 74 -1.60 -4.99 -7.77
C GLU A 74 -1.03 -3.62 -8.15
N TYR A 75 -1.53 -2.55 -7.54
CA TYR A 75 -1.02 -1.20 -7.71
C TYR A 75 0.46 -1.08 -7.30
N LEU A 76 0.83 -1.60 -6.12
CA LEU A 76 2.22 -1.58 -5.66
C LEU A 76 3.14 -2.36 -6.61
N ALA A 77 2.69 -3.51 -7.11
CA ALA A 77 3.45 -4.29 -8.07
C ALA A 77 3.64 -3.54 -9.41
N GLN A 78 2.60 -2.86 -9.91
CA GLN A 78 2.69 -2.01 -11.10
C GLN A 78 3.66 -0.84 -10.90
N ALA A 79 3.68 -0.25 -9.71
CA ALA A 79 4.64 0.79 -9.31
C ALA A 79 6.06 0.25 -9.07
N GLY A 80 6.32 -1.04 -9.32
CA GLY A 80 7.62 -1.68 -9.17
C GLY A 80 8.03 -1.95 -7.72
N ILE A 81 7.10 -1.92 -6.77
CA ILE A 81 7.39 -2.21 -5.36
C ILE A 81 7.31 -3.71 -5.10
N SER A 82 8.34 -4.25 -4.44
CA SER A 82 8.38 -5.64 -3.96
C SER A 82 8.99 -5.72 -2.55
N VAL A 83 8.72 -6.81 -1.82
CA VAL A 83 9.30 -7.03 -0.48
C VAL A 83 10.83 -7.08 -0.55
N ALA A 84 11.39 -7.79 -1.52
CA ALA A 84 12.83 -7.92 -1.69
C ALA A 84 13.50 -6.57 -2.00
N GLN A 85 12.90 -5.75 -2.86
CA GLN A 85 13.44 -4.42 -3.18
C GLN A 85 13.43 -3.51 -1.94
N TYR A 86 12.33 -3.52 -1.18
CA TYR A 86 12.23 -2.69 0.02
C TYR A 86 13.27 -3.08 1.08
N GLU A 87 13.54 -4.38 1.26
CA GLU A 87 14.60 -4.84 2.15
C GLU A 87 16.00 -4.43 1.68
N ALA A 88 16.25 -4.50 0.37
CA ALA A 88 17.51 -4.06 -0.23
C ALA A 88 17.74 -2.55 -0.11
N GLU A 89 16.70 -1.73 -0.27
CA GLU A 89 16.77 -0.27 -0.10
C GLU A 89 17.07 0.13 1.34
N ARG A 90 16.46 -0.55 2.34
CA ARG A 90 16.79 -0.30 3.76
C ARG A 90 18.24 -0.62 4.12
N HIS A 91 18.85 -1.60 3.43
CA HIS A 91 20.26 -1.96 3.65
C HIS A 91 21.24 -0.98 3.00
N LYS A 92 20.76 -0.08 2.12
CA LYS A 92 21.58 0.94 1.45
C LYS A 92 21.61 2.29 2.18
N SER A 93 20.86 2.45 3.27
CA SER A 93 20.92 3.65 4.11
C SER A 93 21.92 3.44 5.26
N PRO A 94 23.02 4.20 5.33
CA PRO A 94 23.99 4.14 6.43
C PRO A 94 23.41 4.64 7.76
#